data_AF-A0A2A5XQ71-F1
#
_entry.id   AF-A0A2A5XQ71-F1
#
_cell.length_a   1.000
_cell.length_b   1.000
_cell.length_c   1.000
_cell.angle_alpha   90.00
_cell.angle_beta   90.00
_cell.angle_gamma   90.00
#
_symmetry.space_group_name_H-M   'P 1'
#
loop_
_entity.id
_entity.type
_entity.pdbx_description
1 polymer ?
#
loop_
_entity_poly.entity_id
_entity_poly.type
_entity_poly.pdbx_seq_one_letter_code
_entity_poly.pdbx_strand_id
1 'polypeptide(L)'
;MNSSKANLLNSIILIAVGSWGYFDGDGKSITALIPVIFGVILLLCTNGVKNQNKIIAHIAVLVTFICLIGLFMPLNGAIERGNDIAVGRVSAMIISSVIALIFFIKSFIKARRKS
;
A
#
# COMPACT_ATOMS: atom_id res chain seq x y z
N MET A 1 14.63 -8.94 -0.65
CA MET A 1 13.27 -8.98 -1.24
C MET A 1 13.31 -8.36 -2.65
N ASN A 2 12.42 -8.73 -3.56
CA ASN A 2 12.28 -8.11 -4.89
C ASN A 2 10.99 -7.28 -4.96
N SER A 3 10.79 -6.49 -6.03
CA SER A 3 9.62 -5.60 -6.19
C SER A 3 8.28 -6.34 -6.12
N SER A 4 8.17 -7.53 -6.72
CA SER A 4 6.93 -8.32 -6.68
C SER A 4 6.58 -8.79 -5.28
N LYS A 5 7.56 -9.30 -4.51
CA LYS A 5 7.35 -9.73 -3.13
C LYS A 5 7.01 -8.55 -2.21
N ALA A 6 7.65 -7.39 -2.43
CA ALA A 6 7.34 -6.18 -1.70
C ALA A 6 5.92 -5.67 -1.98
N ASN A 7 5.50 -5.68 -3.25
CA ASN A 7 4.14 -5.33 -3.68
C ASN A 7 3.10 -6.29 -3.09
N LEU A 8 3.36 -7.60 -3.14
CA LEU A 8 2.48 -8.61 -2.55
C LEU A 8 2.32 -8.39 -1.04
N LEU A 9 3.42 -8.20 -0.32
CA LEU A 9 3.38 -7.91 1.11
C LEU A 9 2.57 -6.65 1.40
N ASN A 10 2.80 -5.56 0.66
CA ASN A 10 2.05 -4.33 0.84
C ASN A 10 0.56 -4.51 0.55
N SER A 11 0.21 -5.23 -0.51
CA SER A 11 -1.19 -5.51 -0.86
C SER A 11 -1.91 -6.30 0.24
N ILE A 12 -1.27 -7.31 0.82
CA ILE A 12 -1.83 -8.11 1.90
C ILE A 12 -2.02 -7.25 3.16
N ILE A 13 -1.03 -6.42 3.51
CA ILE A 13 -1.13 -5.53 4.67
C ILE A 13 -2.29 -4.54 4.50
N LEU A 14 -2.38 -3.89 3.33
CA LEU A 14 -3.46 -2.94 3.04
C LEU A 14 -4.85 -3.59 3.10
N ILE A 15 -4.99 -4.81 2.57
CA ILE A 15 -6.25 -5.56 2.63
C ILE A 15 -6.57 -5.96 4.08
N ALA A 16 -5.66 -6.69 4.74
CA ALA A 16 -5.93 -7.26 6.07
C ALA A 16 -6.15 -6.17 7.12
N VAL A 17 -5.24 -5.20 7.18
CA VAL A 17 -5.28 -4.14 8.18
C VAL A 17 -6.37 -3.10 7.85
N GLY A 18 -6.64 -2.86 6.55
CA GLY A 18 -7.73 -1.99 6.12
C GLY A 18 -9.11 -2.57 6.44
N SER A 19 -9.30 -3.86 6.17
CA SER A 19 -10.51 -4.58 6.54
C SER A 19 -10.70 -4.65 8.05
N TRP A 20 -9.62 -4.90 8.81
CA TRP A 20 -9.67 -4.80 10.28
C TRP A 20 -10.18 -3.43 10.72
N GLY A 21 -9.61 -2.35 10.18
CA GLY A 21 -9.98 -0.99 10.54
C GLY A 21 -11.47 -0.67 10.31
N TYR A 22 -12.11 -1.33 9.35
CA TYR A 22 -13.54 -1.20 9.10
C TYR A 22 -14.41 -1.93 10.15
N PHE A 23 -13.99 -3.12 10.60
CA PHE A 23 -14.74 -3.92 11.57
C PHE A 23 -14.58 -3.45 13.02
N ASP A 24 -13.47 -2.78 13.33
CA ASP A 24 -13.08 -2.33 14.69
C ASP A 24 -13.86 -1.09 15.19
N GLY A 25 -14.86 -0.62 14.45
CA GLY A 25 -15.92 0.23 15.02
C GLY A 25 -15.64 1.73 15.16
N ASP A 26 -14.48 2.24 14.73
CA ASP A 26 -14.09 3.67 14.78
C ASP A 26 -14.83 4.54 13.71
N GLY A 27 -16.10 4.19 13.46
CA GLY A 27 -16.93 4.63 12.35
C GLY A 27 -16.93 3.59 11.23
N LYS A 28 -18.10 3.08 10.86
CA LYS A 28 -18.38 2.39 9.58
C LYS A 28 -18.16 3.34 8.39
N SER A 29 -17.03 4.05 8.39
CA SER A 29 -16.69 4.97 7.35
C SER A 29 -16.26 4.15 6.15
N ILE A 30 -16.99 4.34 5.05
CA ILE A 30 -16.63 3.78 3.74
C ILE A 30 -15.20 4.20 3.36
N THR A 31 -14.67 5.30 3.92
CA THR A 31 -13.29 5.73 3.70
C THR A 31 -12.25 4.75 4.25
N ALA A 32 -12.57 3.92 5.26
CA ALA A 32 -11.67 2.88 5.77
C ALA A 32 -11.47 1.72 4.77
N LEU A 33 -12.34 1.59 3.78
CA LEU A 33 -12.21 0.59 2.71
C LEU A 33 -11.30 1.07 1.56
N ILE A 34 -10.94 2.36 1.51
CA ILE A 34 -10.06 2.90 0.46
C ILE A 34 -8.71 2.16 0.41
N PRO A 35 -8.00 1.95 1.55
CA PRO A 35 -6.77 1.13 1.56
C PRO A 35 -7.01 -0.30 1.06
N VAL A 36 -8.16 -0.90 1.36
CA VAL A 36 -8.51 -2.26 0.91
C VAL A 36 -8.63 -2.32 -0.61
N ILE A 37 -9.33 -1.35 -1.21
CA ILE A 37 -9.47 -1.25 -2.68
C ILE A 37 -8.09 -1.11 -3.34
N PHE A 38 -7.22 -0.25 -2.80
CA PHE A 38 -5.85 -0.12 -3.29
C PHE A 38 -5.05 -1.41 -3.11
N GLY A 39 -5.20 -2.09 -1.99
CA GLY A 39 -4.59 -3.38 -1.74
C GLY A 39 -5.01 -4.43 -2.78
N VAL A 40 -6.30 -4.51 -3.14
CA VAL A 40 -6.80 -5.42 -4.18
C VAL A 40 -6.20 -5.09 -5.55
N ILE A 41 -6.16 -3.80 -5.93
CA ILE A 41 -5.55 -3.38 -7.20
C ILE A 41 -4.07 -3.77 -7.24
N LEU A 42 -3.31 -3.50 -6.18
CA LEU A 42 -1.91 -3.88 -6.09
C LEU A 42 -1.72 -5.40 -6.13
N LEU A 43 -2.62 -6.17 -5.50
CA LEU A 43 -2.58 -7.63 -5.55
C LEU A 43 -2.69 -8.13 -7.00
N LEU A 44 -3.65 -7.60 -7.77
CA LEU A 44 -3.82 -7.93 -9.20
C LEU A 44 -2.60 -7.52 -10.04
N CYS A 45 -1.95 -6.40 -9.71
CA CYS A 45 -0.73 -5.99 -10.38
C CYS A 45 0.49 -6.88 -10.06
N THR A 46 0.45 -7.70 -9.00
CA THR A 46 1.60 -8.51 -8.55
C THR A 46 2.15 -9.42 -9.66
N ASN A 47 1.27 -10.09 -10.42
CA ASN A 47 1.69 -10.96 -11.52
C ASN A 47 2.35 -10.17 -12.66
N GLY A 48 1.84 -8.98 -12.98
CA GLY A 48 2.46 -8.11 -13.99
C GLY A 48 3.83 -7.58 -13.56
N VAL A 49 3.99 -7.23 -12.28
CA VAL A 49 5.29 -6.84 -11.70
C VAL A 49 6.28 -8.01 -11.72
N LYS A 50 5.82 -9.23 -11.41
CA LYS A 50 6.63 -10.46 -11.47
C LYS A 50 7.12 -10.75 -12.89
N ASN A 51 6.27 -10.56 -13.88
CA ASN A 51 6.59 -10.76 -15.30
C ASN A 51 7.39 -9.59 -15.92
N GLN A 52 7.86 -8.64 -15.10
CA GLN A 52 8.60 -7.44 -15.54
C GLN A 52 7.89 -6.61 -16.62
N ASN A 53 6.56 -6.64 -16.64
CA ASN A 53 5.79 -5.79 -17.53
C ASN A 53 5.98 -4.33 -17.12
N LYS A 54 6.66 -3.53 -17.96
CA LYS A 54 7.02 -2.14 -17.68
C LYS A 54 5.80 -1.27 -17.37
N ILE A 55 4.69 -1.48 -18.10
CA ILE A 55 3.45 -0.71 -17.95
C ILE A 55 2.81 -1.03 -16.60
N ILE A 56 2.61 -2.32 -16.30
CA ILE A 56 1.99 -2.74 -15.03
C ILE A 56 2.84 -2.31 -13.82
N ALA A 57 4.17 -2.35 -13.94
CA ALA A 57 5.05 -1.89 -12.87
C ALA A 57 4.93 -0.37 -12.62
N HIS A 58 4.77 0.44 -13.67
CA HIS A 58 4.51 1.89 -13.52
C HIS A 58 3.13 2.17 -12.91
N ILE A 59 2.11 1.42 -13.32
CA ILE A 59 0.78 1.53 -12.71
C ILE A 59 0.86 1.17 -11.22
N ALA A 60 1.50 0.05 -10.87
CA ALA A 60 1.60 -0.41 -9.49
C ALA A 60 2.34 0.60 -8.58
N VAL A 61 3.45 1.19 -9.04
CA VAL A 61 4.17 2.20 -8.25
C VAL A 61 3.35 3.47 -8.09
N LEU A 62 2.62 3.90 -9.13
CA LEU A 62 1.79 5.11 -9.09
C LEU A 62 0.61 4.92 -8.14
N VAL A 63 -0.06 3.77 -8.22
CA VAL A 63 -1.12 3.38 -7.28
C VAL A 63 -0.61 3.34 -5.84
N THR A 64 0.58 2.75 -5.62
CA THR A 64 1.22 2.72 -4.28
C THR A 64 1.51 4.13 -3.78
N PHE A 65 1.98 5.04 -4.65
CA PHE A 65 2.29 6.41 -4.29
C PHE A 65 1.03 7.22 -3.93
N ILE A 66 -0.04 7.10 -4.71
CA ILE A 66 -1.34 7.73 -4.40
C ILE A 66 -1.89 7.20 -3.08
N CYS A 67 -1.83 5.89 -2.85
CA CYS A 67 -2.29 5.27 -1.62
C CYS A 67 -1.50 5.80 -0.41
N LEU A 68 -0.17 5.91 -0.54
CA LEU A 68 0.70 6.45 0.53
C LEU A 68 0.31 7.88 0.93
N ILE A 69 0.05 8.76 -0.06
CA ILE A 69 -0.40 10.14 0.22
C ILE A 69 -1.78 10.13 0.87
N GLY A 70 -2.69 9.27 0.37
CA GLY A 70 -4.03 9.12 0.92
C GLY A 70 -4.06 8.66 2.38
N LEU A 71 -3.07 7.86 2.83
CA LEU A 71 -2.98 7.35 4.20
C LEU A 71 -2.66 8.41 5.26
N PHE A 72 -2.20 9.62 4.88
CA PHE A 72 -2.00 10.70 5.85
C PHE A 72 -3.30 11.24 6.43
N MET A 73 -4.39 11.24 5.65
CA MET A 73 -5.70 11.69 6.11
C MET A 73 -6.28 10.80 7.23
N PRO A 74 -6.36 9.46 7.10
CA PRO A 74 -6.80 8.60 8.19
C PRO A 74 -5.82 8.58 9.37
N LEU A 75 -4.52 8.82 9.15
CA LEU A 75 -3.55 8.95 10.25
C LEU A 75 -3.87 10.18 11.11
N ASN A 76 -4.03 11.35 10.49
CA ASN A 76 -4.39 12.57 11.22
C ASN A 76 -5.73 12.42 11.94
N GLY A 77 -6.72 11.82 11.28
CA GLY A 77 -8.02 11.56 11.91
C GLY A 77 -7.93 10.60 13.11
N ALA A 78 -7.05 9.60 13.05
CA ALA A 78 -6.84 8.68 14.18
C ALA A 78 -6.16 9.37 15.37
N ILE A 79 -5.19 10.26 15.11
CA ILE A 79 -4.51 11.07 16.14
C ILE A 79 -5.50 12.02 16.81
N GLU A 80 -6.32 12.73 16.03
CA GLU A 80 -7.31 13.69 16.54
C GLU A 80 -8.35 13.02 17.45
N ARG A 81 -8.72 11.77 17.15
CA ARG A 81 -9.62 10.97 17.99
C ARG A 81 -8.93 10.31 19.19
N GLY A 82 -7.61 10.39 19.31
CA GLY A 82 -6.85 9.71 20.36
C GLY A 82 -6.93 8.18 20.29
N ASN A 83 -7.14 7.60 19.10
CA ASN A 83 -7.24 6.16 18.92
C ASN A 83 -5.88 5.56 18.56
N ASP A 84 -5.11 5.18 19.59
CA ASP A 84 -3.75 4.65 19.44
C ASP A 84 -3.68 3.38 18.57
N ILE A 85 -4.72 2.53 18.63
CA ILE A 85 -4.82 1.33 17.80
C ILE A 85 -4.96 1.73 16.32
N ALA A 86 -5.79 2.73 16.03
CA ALA A 86 -5.97 3.26 14.69
C ALA A 86 -4.69 3.95 14.16
N VAL A 87 -3.96 4.65 15.02
CA VAL A 87 -2.66 5.24 14.67
C VAL A 87 -1.64 4.15 14.33
N GLY A 88 -1.53 3.11 15.16
CA GLY A 88 -0.59 2.02 14.95
C GLY A 88 -0.85 1.26 13.64
N ARG A 89 -2.12 0.95 13.35
CA ARG A 89 -2.49 0.21 12.14
C ARG A 89 -2.25 1.02 10.86
N VAL A 90 -2.59 2.31 10.84
CA VAL A 90 -2.35 3.19 9.68
C VAL A 90 -0.84 3.42 9.48
N SER A 91 -0.09 3.58 10.57
CA SER A 91 1.38 3.68 10.52
C SER A 91 2.01 2.44 9.89
N ALA A 92 1.53 1.25 10.23
CA ALA A 92 1.99 0.00 9.62
C ALA A 92 1.75 -0.02 8.09
N MET A 93 0.58 0.43 7.63
CA MET A 93 0.27 0.54 6.19
C MET A 93 1.17 1.54 5.46
N ILE A 94 1.51 2.66 6.11
CA ILE A 94 2.42 3.67 5.56
C ILE A 94 3.82 3.06 5.43
N ILE A 95 4.33 2.42 6.48
CA ILE A 95 5.66 1.79 6.48
C ILE A 95 5.74 0.74 5.38
N SER A 96 4.74 -0.14 5.24
CA SER A 96 4.74 -1.16 4.19
C SER A 96 4.71 -0.56 2.78
N SER A 97 3.95 0.53 2.59
CA SER A 97 3.85 1.23 1.31
C SER A 97 5.16 1.93 0.94
N VAL A 98 5.84 2.57 1.89
CA VAL A 98 7.17 3.15 1.69
C VAL A 98 8.19 2.07 1.31
N ILE A 99 8.18 0.94 2.01
CA ILE A 99 9.07 -0.20 1.68
C ILE A 99 8.81 -0.68 0.25
N ALA A 100 7.55 -0.85 -0.15
CA ALA A 100 7.20 -1.24 -1.52
C ALA A 100 7.70 -0.22 -2.55
N LEU A 101 7.54 1.08 -2.29
CA LEU A 101 8.02 2.16 -3.17
C LEU A 101 9.54 2.08 -3.38
N ILE A 102 10.32 1.89 -2.31
CA ILE A 102 11.78 1.74 -2.38
C ILE A 102 12.16 0.54 -3.27
N PHE A 103 11.46 -0.60 -3.13
CA PHE A 103 11.73 -1.77 -3.95
C PHE A 103 11.32 -1.57 -5.41
N PHE A 104 10.26 -0.82 -5.71
CA PHE A 104 9.92 -0.43 -7.08
C PHE A 104 11.01 0.43 -7.71
N ILE A 105 11.47 1.47 -7.01
CA ILE A 105 12.54 2.35 -7.49
C ILE A 105 13.83 1.55 -7.75
N LYS A 106 14.23 0.69 -6.81
CA LYS A 106 15.38 -0.21 -6.97
C LYS A 106 15.23 -1.13 -8.19
N SER A 107 14.02 -1.63 -8.44
CA SER A 107 13.71 -2.47 -9.60
C SER A 107 13.87 -1.70 -10.91
N PHE A 108 13.43 -0.45 -11.00
CA PHE A 108 13.59 0.38 -12.19
C PHE A 108 15.05 0.74 -12.47
N ILE A 109 15.82 1.08 -11.43
CA ILE A 109 17.26 1.34 -11.56
C ILE A 109 17.98 0.10 -12.08
N LYS A 110 17.64 -1.08 -11.53
CA LYS A 110 18.23 -2.35 -11.98
C LYS A 110 17.90 -2.67 -13.44
N ALA A 111 16.67 -2.41 -13.88
CA ALA A 111 16.26 -2.59 -15.27
C ALA A 111 17.01 -1.63 -16.21
N ARG A 112 17.24 -0.38 -15.80
CA ARG A 112 18.03 0.60 -16.58
C ARG A 112 19.50 0.18 -16.71
N ARG A 113 20.12 -0.32 -15.64
CA ARG A 113 21.54 -0.75 -15.66
C ARG A 113 21.81 -2.00 -16.52
N LYS A 114 20.76 -2.71 -16.93
CA LYS A 114 20.84 -3.94 -17.74
C LYS A 114 20.42 -3.72 -19.20
N SER A 115 20.06 -2.49 -19.55
CA SER A 115 19.74 -2.03 -20.91
C SER A 115 20.90 -1.23 -21.47
#